data_AF-A0A349XWL7-F1
#
_entry.id   AF-A0A349XWL7-F1
#
_cell.length_a   1.000
_cell.length_b   1.000
_cell.length_c   1.000
_cell.angle_alpha   90.00
_cell.angle_beta   90.00
_cell.angle_gamma   90.00
#
_symmetry.space_group_name_H-M   'P 1'
#
loop_
_entity.id
_entity.type
_entity.pdbx_description
1 polymer ?
#
loop_
_entity_poly.entity_id
_entity_poly.type
_entity_poly.pdbx_seq_one_letter_code
_entity_poly.pdbx_strand_id
1 'polypeptide(L)'
;MRLFPELWPFGDLPPFSFDLIMADPPWLYKLRSEKGEGKSAQAHYKCMPLDAIKAMPVLDLASENCLLWLWATNPMVIQAYEVLLAWGFDFVTMGSWEKMTKNGKQAFGPGYVFRTSNEPILIGRRGEPKTTKSVRSSFA
;
A
#
# COMPACT_ATOMS: atom_id res chain seq x y z
N MET A 1 -28.94 -0.44 -10.08
CA MET A 1 -29.13 -1.65 -9.25
C MET A 1 -27.86 -2.47 -9.35
N ARG A 2 -27.08 -2.61 -8.27
CA ARG A 2 -25.87 -3.45 -8.30
C ARG A 2 -26.29 -4.91 -8.30
N LEU A 3 -25.75 -5.70 -9.23
CA LEU A 3 -25.86 -7.15 -9.17
C LEU A 3 -24.91 -7.60 -8.04
N PHE A 4 -25.44 -8.26 -7.00
CA PHE A 4 -24.69 -8.81 -5.84
C PHE A 4 -24.08 -7.79 -4.85
N PRO A 5 -24.89 -6.95 -4.17
CA PRO A 5 -24.38 -6.01 -3.16
C PRO A 5 -23.63 -6.70 -2.01
N GLU A 6 -24.03 -7.92 -1.64
CA GLU A 6 -23.39 -8.70 -0.56
C GLU A 6 -22.02 -9.30 -0.96
N LEU A 7 -21.70 -9.34 -2.26
CA LEU A 7 -20.42 -9.86 -2.77
C LEU A 7 -19.40 -8.75 -3.06
N TRP A 8 -19.80 -7.48 -2.98
CA TRP A 8 -18.96 -6.35 -3.30
C TRP A 8 -18.36 -5.73 -2.03
N PRO A 9 -17.07 -5.97 -1.71
CA PRO A 9 -16.49 -5.57 -0.43
C PRO A 9 -16.21 -4.06 -0.33
N PHE A 10 -16.41 -3.30 -1.42
CA PHE A 10 -16.05 -1.89 -1.50
C PHE A 10 -17.23 -0.92 -1.29
N GLY A 11 -18.34 -1.41 -0.72
CA GLY A 11 -19.50 -0.58 -0.37
C GLY A 11 -20.06 0.15 -1.58
N ASP A 12 -20.02 1.48 -1.57
CA ASP A 12 -20.61 2.32 -2.63
C ASP A 12 -19.69 2.69 -3.79
N LEU A 13 -18.46 2.17 -3.80
CA LEU A 13 -17.56 2.41 -4.91
C LEU A 13 -18.05 1.70 -6.18
N PRO A 14 -18.13 2.39 -7.33
CA PRO A 14 -18.51 1.75 -8.59
C PRO A 14 -17.37 0.86 -9.11
N PRO A 15 -17.68 -0.31 -9.68
CA PRO A 15 -16.67 -1.16 -10.31
C PRO A 15 -16.12 -0.51 -11.59
N PHE A 16 -14.89 -0.87 -11.95
CA PHE A 16 -14.20 -0.52 -13.20
C PHE A 16 -14.16 0.98 -13.54
N SER A 17 -14.07 1.84 -12.53
CA SER A 17 -14.31 3.28 -12.66
C SER A 17 -13.12 4.16 -12.31
N PHE A 18 -12.06 3.62 -11.74
CA PHE A 18 -10.96 4.42 -11.19
C PHE A 18 -9.70 4.30 -12.03
N ASP A 19 -9.15 5.44 -12.46
CA ASP A 19 -7.87 5.53 -13.17
C ASP A 19 -6.66 5.62 -12.20
N LEU A 20 -6.94 5.84 -10.91
CA LEU A 20 -5.97 5.82 -9.83
C LEU A 20 -6.60 5.18 -8.58
N ILE A 21 -5.90 4.19 -8.03
CA ILE A 21 -6.22 3.60 -6.74
C ILE A 21 -5.04 3.86 -5.81
N MET A 22 -5.30 4.45 -4.64
CA MET A 22 -4.33 4.55 -3.56
C MET A 22 -4.78 3.65 -2.41
N ALA A 23 -3.93 2.70 -2.01
CA ALA A 23 -4.25 1.71 -1.01
C ALA A 23 -3.17 1.66 0.08
N ASP A 24 -3.62 1.59 1.34
CA ASP A 24 -2.79 1.29 2.51
C ASP A 24 -3.38 0.08 3.24
N PRO A 25 -2.94 -1.14 2.89
CA PRO A 25 -3.47 -2.35 3.50
C PRO A 25 -3.20 -2.41 5.01
N PRO A 26 -4.09 -3.02 5.80
CA PRO A 26 -3.90 -3.16 7.24
C PRO A 26 -2.90 -4.29 7.54
N TRP A 27 -1.62 -4.04 7.28
CA TRP A 27 -0.53 -5.02 7.30
C TRP A 27 -0.42 -5.79 8.63
N LEU A 28 -0.65 -7.10 8.59
CA LEU A 28 -0.29 -7.99 9.69
C LEU A 28 1.15 -8.47 9.52
N TYR A 29 2.06 -8.02 10.39
CA TYR A 29 3.48 -8.45 10.36
C TYR A 29 3.92 -9.08 11.68
N LYS A 30 4.79 -10.09 11.61
CA LYS A 30 5.35 -10.76 12.79
C LYS A 30 6.47 -9.92 13.40
N LEU A 31 6.37 -9.63 14.69
CA LEU A 31 7.38 -8.87 15.44
C LEU A 31 8.58 -9.76 15.80
N ARG A 32 9.75 -9.14 16.00
CA ARG A 32 10.96 -9.84 16.48
C ARG A 32 10.94 -10.16 17.98
N SER A 33 10.14 -9.45 18.77
CA SER A 33 9.98 -9.69 20.21
C SER A 33 8.65 -9.16 20.72
N GLU A 34 8.19 -9.71 21.85
CA GLU A 34 6.98 -9.29 22.56
C GLU A 34 7.03 -7.81 22.97
N LYS A 35 8.21 -7.27 23.30
CA LYS A 35 8.40 -5.84 23.61
C LYS A 35 8.01 -4.91 22.45
N GLY A 36 7.96 -5.43 21.22
CA GLY A 36 7.52 -4.69 20.04
C GLY A 36 6.00 -4.59 19.90
N GLU A 37 5.21 -5.38 20.64
CA GLU A 37 3.76 -5.50 20.45
C GLU A 37 3.05 -4.19 20.75
N GLY A 38 3.37 -3.51 21.85
CA GLY A 38 2.75 -2.23 22.20
C GLY A 38 3.02 -1.09 21.21
N LYS A 39 3.91 -1.27 20.22
CA LYS A 39 4.21 -0.30 19.17
C LYS A 39 3.80 -0.78 17.77
N SER A 40 3.20 -1.96 17.67
CA SER A 40 2.82 -2.53 16.38
C SER A 40 1.46 -2.00 15.93
N ALA A 41 1.21 -2.07 14.63
CA ALA A 41 -0.11 -1.75 14.07
C ALA A 41 -1.24 -2.56 14.73
N GLN A 42 -0.98 -3.84 15.05
CA GLN A 42 -1.98 -4.73 15.65
C GLN A 42 -2.45 -4.29 17.05
N ALA A 43 -1.64 -3.50 17.77
CA ALA A 43 -2.02 -2.94 19.06
C ALA A 43 -2.96 -1.73 18.93
N HIS A 44 -3.06 -1.13 17.74
CA HIS A 44 -3.83 0.08 17.49
C HIS A 44 -5.10 -0.16 16.67
N TYR A 45 -5.08 -1.11 15.73
CA TYR A 45 -6.22 -1.44 14.89
C TYR A 45 -6.18 -2.89 14.39
N LYS A 46 -7.30 -3.37 13.87
CA LYS A 46 -7.40 -4.73 13.30
C LYS A 46 -6.57 -4.83 12.03
N CYS A 47 -5.55 -5.67 12.06
CA CYS A 47 -4.76 -6.04 10.89
C CYS A 47 -5.35 -7.26 10.16
N MET A 48 -5.01 -7.41 8.89
CA MET A 48 -5.47 -8.48 8.03
C MET A 48 -4.31 -9.41 7.64
N PRO A 49 -4.49 -10.75 7.68
CA PRO A 49 -3.50 -11.69 7.15
C PRO A 49 -3.17 -11.39 5.69
N LEU A 50 -1.93 -11.64 5.29
CA LEU A 50 -1.44 -11.32 3.94
C LEU A 50 -2.30 -11.96 2.84
N ASP A 51 -2.70 -13.22 3.00
CA ASP A 51 -3.51 -13.92 1.99
C ASP A 51 -4.90 -13.30 1.83
N ALA A 52 -5.49 -12.79 2.91
CA ALA A 52 -6.76 -12.06 2.85
C ALA A 52 -6.60 -10.70 2.17
N ILE A 53 -5.47 -10.01 2.36
CA ILE A 53 -5.15 -8.77 1.62
C ILE A 53 -5.03 -9.07 0.12
N LYS A 54 -4.28 -10.11 -0.25
CA LYS A 54 -4.11 -10.55 -1.64
C LYS A 54 -5.42 -10.93 -2.32
N ALA A 55 -6.35 -11.54 -1.58
CA ALA A 55 -7.64 -11.99 -2.08
C ALA A 55 -8.65 -10.85 -2.33
N MET A 56 -8.34 -9.60 -1.94
CA MET A 56 -9.24 -8.48 -2.22
C MET A 56 -9.34 -8.22 -3.73
N PRO A 57 -10.56 -8.05 -4.29
CA PRO A 57 -10.78 -7.87 -5.72
C PRO A 57 -10.49 -6.43 -6.18
N VAL A 58 -9.31 -5.88 -5.84
CA VAL A 58 -8.98 -4.46 -6.09
C VAL A 58 -8.94 -4.13 -7.59
N LEU A 59 -8.58 -5.08 -8.45
CA LEU A 59 -8.61 -4.90 -9.91
C LEU A 59 -10.01 -4.56 -10.43
N ASP A 60 -11.05 -5.01 -9.74
CA ASP A 60 -12.44 -4.76 -10.13
C ASP A 60 -12.89 -3.32 -9.86
N LEU A 61 -12.11 -2.52 -9.13
CA LEU A 61 -12.28 -1.07 -9.03
C LEU A 61 -11.63 -0.33 -10.21
N ALA A 62 -10.55 -0.88 -10.75
CA ALA A 62 -9.70 -0.22 -11.74
C ALA A 62 -10.40 -0.13 -13.11
N SER A 63 -10.34 1.05 -13.73
CA SER A 63 -10.65 1.20 -15.15
C SER A 63 -9.63 0.43 -16.02
N GLU A 64 -9.80 0.44 -17.34
CA GLU A 64 -8.86 -0.21 -18.28
C GLU A 64 -7.41 0.31 -18.11
N ASN A 65 -7.25 1.60 -17.80
CA ASN A 65 -5.97 2.27 -17.67
C ASN A 65 -5.84 2.89 -16.28
N CYS A 66 -5.26 2.14 -15.34
CA CYS A 66 -5.24 2.52 -13.92
C CYS A 66 -3.82 2.47 -13.34
N LEU A 67 -3.49 3.45 -12.50
CA LEU A 67 -2.33 3.37 -11.61
C LEU A 67 -2.74 2.84 -10.24
N LEU A 68 -1.89 2.00 -9.66
CA LEU A 68 -1.96 1.64 -8.26
C LEU A 68 -0.83 2.34 -7.51
N TRP A 69 -1.17 3.06 -6.45
CA TRP A 69 -0.26 3.56 -5.43
C TRP A 69 -0.44 2.72 -4.17
N LEU A 70 0.48 1.80 -3.93
CA LEU A 70 0.40 0.86 -2.81
C LEU A 70 1.39 1.25 -1.72
N TRP A 71 0.86 1.73 -0.59
CA TRP A 71 1.65 1.96 0.61
C TRP A 71 2.17 0.66 1.19
N ALA A 72 3.43 0.67 1.61
CA ALA A 72 4.07 -0.45 2.27
C ALA A 72 4.85 0.02 3.49
N THR A 73 5.17 -0.92 4.38
CA THR A 73 6.18 -0.69 5.41
C THR A 73 7.51 -1.28 4.95
N ASN A 74 8.62 -0.64 5.32
CA ASN A 74 9.97 -1.09 4.94
C ASN A 74 10.22 -2.60 5.13
N PRO A 75 9.80 -3.24 6.24
CA PRO A 75 9.97 -4.68 6.43
C PRO A 75 9.05 -5.57 5.57
N MET A 76 8.01 -4.98 4.97
CA MET A 76 6.94 -5.68 4.24
C MET A 76 6.98 -5.41 2.72
N VAL A 77 8.06 -4.85 2.18
CA VAL A 77 8.14 -4.49 0.75
C VAL A 77 7.95 -5.71 -0.16
N ILE A 78 8.49 -6.87 0.22
CA ILE A 78 8.31 -8.11 -0.55
C ILE A 78 6.83 -8.53 -0.57
N GLN A 79 6.17 -8.47 0.58
CA GLN A 79 4.75 -8.80 0.71
C GLN A 79 3.87 -7.79 -0.05
N ALA A 80 4.22 -6.50 -0.02
CA ALA A 80 3.53 -5.48 -0.80
C ALA A 80 3.68 -5.71 -2.31
N TYR A 81 4.86 -6.13 -2.76
CA TYR A 81 5.08 -6.53 -4.15
C TYR A 81 4.19 -7.73 -4.54
N GLU A 82 4.10 -8.74 -3.68
CA GLU A 82 3.20 -9.88 -3.90
C GLU A 82 1.72 -9.46 -3.94
N VAL A 83 1.30 -8.51 -3.09
CA VAL A 83 -0.07 -7.96 -3.10
C VAL A 83 -0.36 -7.22 -4.40
N LEU A 84 0.57 -6.37 -4.84
CA LEU A 84 0.44 -5.64 -6.10
C LEU A 84 0.21 -6.60 -7.28
N LEU A 85 1.00 -7.68 -7.36
CA LEU A 85 0.83 -8.70 -8.39
C LEU A 85 -0.47 -9.49 -8.23
N ALA A 86 -0.84 -9.87 -7.01
CA ALA A 86 -2.07 -10.61 -6.72
C ALA A 86 -3.33 -9.81 -7.10
N TRP A 87 -3.28 -8.49 -6.96
CA TRP A 87 -4.32 -7.58 -7.42
C TRP A 87 -4.27 -7.31 -8.92
N GLY A 88 -3.38 -7.97 -9.68
CA GLY A 88 -3.35 -7.91 -11.14
C GLY A 88 -2.75 -6.64 -11.74
N PHE A 89 -1.92 -5.91 -10.99
CA PHE A 89 -1.14 -4.79 -11.51
C PHE A 89 0.28 -5.23 -11.87
N ASP A 90 0.85 -4.64 -12.91
CA ASP A 90 2.26 -4.77 -13.23
C ASP A 90 3.07 -3.76 -12.40
N PHE A 91 4.13 -4.21 -11.73
CA PHE A 91 5.03 -3.31 -11.03
C PHE A 91 5.79 -2.41 -12.01
N VAL A 92 5.89 -1.12 -11.69
CA VAL A 92 6.57 -0.12 -12.51
C VAL A 92 7.78 0.46 -11.80
N THR A 93 7.57 1.04 -10.62
CA THR A 93 8.61 1.74 -9.87
C THR A 93 8.24 1.85 -8.39
N MET A 94 9.15 2.35 -7.58
CA MET A 94 8.93 2.58 -6.15
C MET A 94 9.33 4.00 -5.79
N GLY A 95 8.57 4.59 -4.86
CA GLY A 95 8.90 5.85 -4.21
C GLY A 95 8.97 5.71 -2.69
N SER A 96 9.29 6.81 -2.02
CA SER A 96 9.42 6.87 -0.57
C SER A 96 8.81 8.16 -0.02
N TRP A 97 7.95 8.02 0.97
CA TRP A 97 7.56 9.13 1.83
C TRP A 97 8.59 9.30 2.94
N GLU A 98 9.36 10.39 2.90
CA GLU A 98 10.34 10.76 3.90
C GLU A 98 9.65 11.36 5.13
N LYS A 99 9.84 10.72 6.28
CA LYS A 99 9.34 11.22 7.56
C LYS A 99 10.26 12.33 8.03
N MET A 100 9.68 13.49 8.29
CA MET A 100 10.42 14.67 8.75
C MET A 100 10.06 15.02 10.20
N THR A 101 11.04 15.53 10.93
CA THR A 101 10.82 16.22 12.20
C THR A 101 10.19 17.58 11.94
N LYS A 102 9.56 18.17 12.97
CA LYS A 102 9.01 19.54 12.91
C LYS A 102 10.00 20.64 12.50
N ASN A 103 11.31 20.35 12.58
CA ASN A 103 12.38 21.27 12.22
C ASN A 103 12.97 20.97 10.81
N GLY A 104 12.31 20.16 9.99
CA GLY A 104 12.76 19.88 8.62
C GLY A 104 13.98 18.96 8.51
N LYS A 105 14.31 18.21 9.57
CA LYS A 105 15.33 17.14 9.52
C LYS A 105 14.66 15.78 9.33
N GLN A 106 15.35 14.83 8.70
CA GLN A 106 14.86 13.45 8.57
C GLN A 106 14.61 12.82 9.96
N ALA A 107 13.47 12.16 10.10
CA ALA A 107 13.04 11.55 11.35
C ALA A 107 13.78 10.22 11.62
N PHE A 108 13.80 9.83 12.88
CA PHE A 108 14.50 8.63 13.35
C PHE A 108 13.52 7.67 14.04
N GLY A 109 12.79 6.91 13.23
CA GLY A 109 11.76 5.98 13.68
C GLY A 109 12.32 4.65 14.22
N PRO A 110 11.47 3.65 14.49
CA PRO A 110 11.90 2.30 14.87
C PRO A 110 12.68 1.62 13.73
N GLY A 111 13.28 0.46 13.95
CA GLY A 111 14.01 -0.23 12.88
C GLY A 111 14.72 -1.48 13.35
N TYR A 112 15.17 -2.29 12.39
CA TYR A 112 15.84 -3.57 12.65
C TYR A 112 17.33 -3.52 12.40
N VAL A 113 17.73 -3.07 11.21
CA VAL A 113 19.14 -2.83 10.82
C VAL A 113 19.33 -1.32 10.64
N PHE A 114 18.57 -0.73 9.72
CA PHE A 114 18.41 0.71 9.63
C PHE A 114 17.24 1.18 10.48
N ARG A 115 17.31 2.44 10.89
CA ARG A 115 16.24 3.15 11.60
C ARG A 115 15.34 3.79 10.55
N THR A 116 14.06 3.43 10.57
CA THR A 116 13.08 3.80 9.57
C THR A 116 12.84 5.30 9.60
N SER A 117 13.21 5.95 8.51
CA SER A 117 12.99 7.37 8.27
C SER A 117 12.02 7.64 7.12
N ASN A 118 11.50 6.60 6.48
CA ASN A 118 10.55 6.70 5.37
C ASN A 118 9.55 5.55 5.37
N GLU A 119 8.54 5.67 4.53
CA GLU A 119 7.66 4.57 4.13
C GLU A 119 7.71 4.39 2.60
N PRO A 120 7.97 3.17 2.11
CA PRO A 120 7.99 2.89 0.69
C PRO A 120 6.58 2.85 0.10
N ILE A 121 6.49 3.19 -1.18
CA ILE A 121 5.30 3.12 -1.99
C ILE A 121 5.64 2.40 -3.27
N LEU A 122 4.89 1.35 -3.59
CA LEU A 122 5.01 0.67 -4.87
C LEU A 122 4.01 1.27 -5.85
N ILE A 123 4.48 1.53 -7.07
CA ILE A 123 3.64 1.98 -8.17
C ILE A 123 3.41 0.80 -9.11
N GLY A 124 2.15 0.43 -9.26
CA GLY A 124 1.68 -0.55 -10.22
C GLY A 124 0.88 0.10 -11.34
N ARG A 125 0.71 -0.60 -12.47
CA ARG A 125 -0.17 -0.16 -13.55
C ARG A 125 -1.02 -1.30 -14.10
N ARG A 126 -2.20 -0.95 -14.60
CA ARG A 126 -3.03 -1.74 -15.50
C ARG A 126 -3.15 -0.96 -16.81
N GLY A 127 -2.89 -1.61 -17.95
CA GLY A 127 -2.94 -0.95 -19.25
C GLY A 127 -1.90 0.17 -19.39
N GLU A 128 -2.30 1.26 -20.04
CA GLU A 128 -1.48 2.43 -20.35
C GLU A 128 -2.03 3.71 -19.69
N PRO A 129 -1.96 3.84 -18.35
CA PRO A 129 -2.45 5.02 -17.67
C PRO A 129 -1.62 6.26 -18.02
N LYS A 130 -2.29 7.42 -18.04
CA LYS A 130 -1.63 8.71 -18.23
C LYS A 130 -0.74 9.02 -17.03
N THR A 131 0.55 9.24 -17.27
CA THR A 131 1.58 9.43 -16.24
C THR A 131 2.43 10.69 -16.50
N THR A 132 3.29 11.04 -15.54
CA THR A 132 4.31 12.09 -15.68
C THR A 132 5.67 11.61 -15.20
N LYS A 133 6.75 12.20 -15.74
CA LYS A 133 8.14 12.02 -15.28
C LYS A 133 8.66 13.21 -14.46
N SER A 134 7.81 14.19 -14.17
CA SER A 134 8.18 15.42 -13.45
C SER A 134 8.12 15.31 -11.92
N VAL A 135 7.70 14.16 -11.39
CA VAL A 135 7.55 13.93 -9.94
C VAL A 135 8.75 13.13 -9.44
N ARG A 136 9.31 13.54 -8.31
CA ARG A 136 10.43 12.84 -7.66
C ARG A 136 9.93 11.57 -6.99
N SER A 137 10.79 10.55 -6.96
CA SER A 137 10.50 9.29 -6.27
C SER A 137 10.52 9.41 -4.75
N SER A 138 11.07 10.49 -4.19
CA SER A 138 10.96 10.79 -2.76
C SER A 138 10.27 12.12 -2.53
N PHE A 139 9.43 12.17 -1.50
CA PHE A 139 8.70 13.34 -1.07
C PHE A 139 8.53 13.32 0.45
N ALA A 140 8.43 14.49 1.07
CA ALA A 140 8.39 14.66 2.53
C ALA A 140 7.08 15.33 2.96
#